data_AF-A0A946G0G2-F1
#
_entry.id   AF-A0A946G0G2-F1
#
_cell.length_a   1.000
_cell.length_b   1.000
_cell.length_c   1.000
_cell.angle_alpha   90.00
_cell.angle_beta   90.00
_cell.angle_gamma   90.00
#
_symmetry.space_group_name_H-M   'P 1'
#
loop_
_entity.id
_entity.type
_entity.pdbx_description
1 polymer ?
#
loop_
_entity_poly.entity_id
_entity_poly.type
_entity_poly.pdbx_seq_one_letter_code
_entity_poly.pdbx_strand_id
1 'polypeptide(L)'
;IVALTATVLDQQRRKIVEAGCEFFIAKPFRVETVFTCLETVLDVKFEYENENLRPDFSNICLTEELFFKLIESVGNENIMDLQQALDELDKIDENTKSLADHIRTFIEPLNVKEIQSILEDVDFE
;
A
#
# COMPACT_ATOMS: atom_id res chain seq x y z
N ILE A 1 -10.42 -9.29 26.72
CA ILE A 1 -11.52 -8.36 26.34
C ILE A 1 -10.86 -7.06 25.85
N VAL A 2 -11.21 -6.54 24.67
CA VAL A 2 -10.62 -5.32 24.09
C VAL A 2 -11.63 -4.17 24.14
N ALA A 3 -11.24 -3.03 24.71
CA ALA A 3 -12.11 -1.86 24.83
C ALA A 3 -11.92 -0.89 23.65
N LEU A 4 -13.00 -0.62 22.92
CA LEU A 4 -13.06 0.38 21.83
C LEU A 4 -13.66 1.67 22.38
N THR A 5 -12.90 2.79 22.43
CA THR A 5 -13.44 4.06 22.95
C THR A 5 -13.37 5.21 21.95
N ALA A 6 -14.38 6.08 22.00
CA ALA A 6 -14.54 7.19 21.07
C ALA A 6 -13.62 8.40 21.34
N THR A 7 -13.00 8.47 22.52
CA THR A 7 -12.10 9.57 22.92
C THR A 7 -11.22 9.12 24.08
N VAL A 8 -9.91 9.40 24.04
CA VAL A 8 -8.97 9.06 25.12
C VAL A 8 -8.76 10.27 26.01
N LEU A 9 -9.46 10.34 27.16
CA LEU A 9 -9.00 11.17 28.28
C LEU A 9 -8.18 10.28 29.23
N ASP A 10 -7.02 10.74 29.69
CA ASP A 10 -6.10 9.96 30.55
C ASP A 10 -6.73 9.46 31.87
N GLN A 11 -7.83 10.07 32.32
CA GLN A 11 -8.60 9.56 33.47
C GLN A 11 -9.38 8.28 33.18
N GLN A 12 -9.78 8.01 31.92
CA GLN A 12 -10.50 6.77 31.56
C GLN A 12 -9.55 5.59 31.36
N ARG A 13 -8.29 5.84 30.98
CA ARG A 13 -7.25 4.80 30.84
C ARG A 13 -7.06 3.98 32.13
N ARG A 14 -6.99 4.65 33.28
CA ARG A 14 -6.79 4.00 34.59
C ARG A 14 -7.93 3.04 34.96
N LYS A 15 -9.18 3.41 34.69
CA LYS A 15 -10.35 2.58 34.99
C LYS A 15 -10.43 1.31 34.13
N ILE A 16 -9.92 1.36 32.90
CA ILE A 16 -9.96 0.24 31.95
C ILE A 16 -8.88 -0.81 32.28
N VAL A 17 -7.70 -0.37 32.70
CA VAL A 17 -6.63 -1.26 33.18
C VAL A 17 -7.04 -1.96 34.48
N GLU A 18 -7.68 -1.26 35.42
CA GLU A 18 -8.20 -1.84 36.68
C GLU A 18 -9.32 -2.88 36.46
N ALA A 19 -10.03 -2.82 35.34
CA ALA A 19 -11.07 -3.77 34.97
C ALA A 19 -10.54 -5.05 34.30
N GLY A 20 -9.21 -5.21 34.16
CA GLY A 20 -8.59 -6.39 33.55
C GLY A 20 -8.63 -6.41 32.02
N CYS A 21 -8.76 -5.25 31.37
CA CYS A 21 -8.63 -5.15 29.92
C CYS A 21 -7.16 -5.02 29.51
N GLU A 22 -6.66 -5.98 28.73
CA GLU A 22 -5.27 -5.98 28.23
C GLU A 22 -5.01 -4.96 27.13
N PHE A 23 -6.02 -4.58 26.32
CA PHE A 23 -5.81 -3.68 25.19
C PHE A 23 -6.91 -2.64 24.98
N PHE A 24 -6.49 -1.49 24.47
CA PHE A 24 -7.30 -0.30 24.26
C PHE A 24 -7.04 0.27 22.86
N ILE A 25 -8.12 0.50 22.10
CA ILE A 25 -8.05 1.09 20.77
C ILE A 25 -8.90 2.37 20.73
N ALA A 26 -8.25 3.50 20.45
CA ALA A 26 -8.87 4.82 20.37
C ALA A 26 -9.44 5.08 18.97
N LYS A 27 -10.67 5.62 18.88
CA LYS A 27 -11.22 6.12 17.60
C LYS A 27 -10.63 7.49 17.23
N PRO A 28 -10.47 7.79 15.93
CA PRO A 28 -10.65 6.89 14.79
C PRO A 28 -9.49 5.89 14.73
N PHE A 29 -9.82 4.60 14.75
CA PHE A 29 -8.80 3.55 14.64
C PHE A 29 -8.68 3.15 13.19
N ARG A 30 -7.45 2.85 12.78
CA ARG A 30 -7.22 2.19 11.51
C ARG A 30 -7.41 0.70 11.70
N VAL A 31 -7.89 0.02 10.66
CA VAL A 31 -8.25 -1.40 10.73
C VAL A 31 -7.03 -2.26 11.08
N GLU A 32 -5.84 -1.84 10.63
CA GLU A 32 -4.54 -2.46 10.95
C GLU A 32 -4.28 -2.50 12.46
N THR A 33 -4.68 -1.45 13.20
CA THR A 33 -4.51 -1.41 14.67
C THR A 33 -5.35 -2.48 15.38
N VAL A 34 -6.49 -2.85 14.81
CA VAL A 34 -7.34 -3.92 15.34
C VAL A 34 -6.71 -5.29 15.07
N PHE A 35 -6.18 -5.51 13.88
CA PHE A 35 -5.48 -6.75 13.54
C PHE A 35 -4.25 -6.98 14.42
N THR A 36 -3.36 -5.98 14.58
CA THR A 36 -2.20 -6.10 15.47
C THR A 36 -2.59 -6.39 16.92
N CYS A 37 -3.69 -5.81 17.40
CA CYS A 37 -4.20 -6.08 18.73
C CYS A 37 -4.66 -7.54 18.87
N LEU A 38 -5.33 -8.08 17.86
CA LEU A 38 -5.79 -9.47 17.86
C LEU A 38 -4.61 -10.45 17.79
N GLU A 39 -3.59 -10.17 16.96
CA GLU A 39 -2.35 -10.95 16.90
C GLU A 39 -1.67 -10.98 18.28
N THR A 40 -1.55 -9.83 18.93
CA THR A 40 -0.85 -9.73 20.22
C THR A 40 -1.61 -10.39 21.37
N VAL A 41 -2.94 -10.28 21.41
CA VAL A 41 -3.77 -10.82 22.50
C VAL A 41 -3.97 -12.33 22.39
N LEU A 42 -4.11 -12.83 21.17
CA LEU A 42 -4.48 -14.23 20.92
C LEU A 42 -3.30 -15.08 20.44
N ASP A 43 -2.12 -14.48 20.23
CA ASP A 43 -0.94 -15.12 19.64
C ASP A 43 -1.27 -15.83 18.31
N VAL A 44 -2.09 -15.17 17.50
CA VAL A 44 -2.54 -15.65 16.19
C VAL A 44 -1.82 -14.92 15.07
N LYS A 45 -1.71 -15.55 13.92
CA LYS A 45 -1.25 -14.92 12.68
C LYS A 45 -2.42 -14.88 11.70
N PHE A 46 -2.64 -13.74 11.07
CA PHE A 46 -3.64 -13.62 10.00
C PHE A 46 -3.06 -14.15 8.69
N GLU A 47 -3.80 -15.05 8.04
CA GLU A 47 -3.57 -15.37 6.63
C GLU A 47 -4.27 -14.30 5.81
N TYR A 48 -3.47 -13.44 5.18
CA TYR A 48 -3.97 -12.47 4.22
C TYR A 48 -4.09 -13.16 2.87
N GLU A 49 -5.31 -13.26 2.36
CA GLU A 49 -5.53 -13.68 0.99
C GLU A 49 -4.99 -12.57 0.09
N ASN A 50 -3.82 -12.82 -0.50
CA ASN A 50 -3.31 -11.99 -1.56
C ASN A 50 -4.21 -12.21 -2.79
N GLU A 51 -5.31 -11.47 -2.90
CA GLU A 51 -5.95 -11.19 -4.19
C GLU A 51 -5.05 -10.33 -5.11
N ASN A 52 -3.73 -10.35 -4.87
CA ASN A 52 -2.74 -9.91 -5.84
C ASN A 52 -2.63 -11.00 -6.91
N LEU A 53 -3.67 -11.14 -7.73
CA LEU A 53 -3.47 -11.47 -9.14
C LEU A 53 -2.67 -10.31 -9.72
N ARG A 54 -1.36 -10.27 -9.44
CA ARG A 54 -0.44 -9.34 -10.11
C ARG A 54 -0.68 -9.58 -11.60
N PRO A 55 -1.17 -8.58 -12.34
CA PRO A 55 -1.31 -8.75 -13.77
C PRO A 55 0.08 -9.06 -14.33
N ASP A 56 0.15 -10.02 -15.24
CA ASP A 56 1.41 -10.38 -15.87
C ASP A 56 1.80 -9.26 -16.85
N PHE A 57 2.82 -8.49 -16.49
CA PHE A 57 3.34 -7.39 -17.29
C PHE A 57 4.58 -7.76 -18.10
N SER A 58 5.02 -9.02 -18.07
CA SER A 58 6.23 -9.47 -18.79
C SER A 58 6.12 -9.40 -20.32
N ASN A 59 4.91 -9.20 -20.86
CA ASN A 59 4.69 -8.97 -22.30
C ASN A 59 4.66 -7.48 -22.67
N ILE A 60 4.82 -6.57 -21.71
CA ILE A 60 4.87 -5.14 -21.97
C ILE A 60 6.31 -4.75 -22.26
N CYS A 61 6.51 -4.08 -23.40
CA CYS A 61 7.79 -3.53 -23.77
C CYS A 61 7.69 -2.00 -23.77
N LEU A 62 8.48 -1.34 -22.92
CA LEU A 62 8.53 0.11 -22.82
C LEU A 62 9.69 0.68 -23.63
N THR A 63 9.56 1.93 -24.06
CA THR A 63 10.71 2.67 -24.58
C THR A 63 11.72 2.93 -23.47
N GLU A 64 13.02 2.78 -23.75
CA GLU A 64 14.10 3.08 -22.80
C GLU A 64 13.90 4.43 -22.08
N GLU A 65 13.53 5.49 -22.82
CA GLU A 65 13.29 6.83 -22.26
C GLU A 65 12.19 6.86 -21.18
N LEU A 66 11.07 6.15 -21.40
CA LEU A 66 9.96 6.10 -20.46
C LEU A 66 10.26 5.22 -19.26
N PHE A 67 10.96 4.10 -19.49
CA PHE A 67 11.39 3.21 -18.41
C PHE A 67 12.32 3.94 -17.43
N PHE A 68 13.34 4.63 -17.95
CA PHE A 68 14.24 5.42 -17.10
C PHE A 68 13.51 6.56 -16.38
N LYS A 69 12.59 7.24 -17.05
CA LYS A 69 11.79 8.30 -16.43
C LYS A 69 10.93 7.75 -15.28
N LEU A 70 10.31 6.58 -15.44
CA LEU A 70 9.56 5.91 -14.36
C LEU A 70 10.47 5.58 -13.18
N ILE A 71 11.60 4.89 -13.43
CA ILE A 71 12.55 4.50 -12.39
C ILE A 71 13.12 5.72 -11.66
N GLU A 72 13.47 6.77 -12.38
CA GLU A 72 13.98 8.03 -11.81
C GLU A 72 12.91 8.73 -10.97
N SER A 73 11.68 8.80 -11.47
CA SER A 73 10.55 9.40 -10.73
C SER A 73 10.26 8.65 -9.43
N VAL A 74 10.28 7.32 -9.49
CA VAL A 74 10.08 6.44 -8.33
C VAL A 74 11.24 6.57 -7.34
N GLY A 75 12.48 6.59 -7.82
CA GLY A 75 13.68 6.77 -6.98
C GLY A 75 13.77 8.14 -6.31
N ASN A 76 13.25 9.18 -6.95
CA ASN A 76 13.18 10.53 -6.41
C ASN A 76 11.89 10.80 -5.61
N GLU A 77 11.00 9.80 -5.46
CA GLU A 77 9.67 9.92 -4.85
C GLU A 77 8.84 11.08 -5.43
N ASN A 78 9.08 11.43 -6.71
CA ASN A 78 8.38 12.52 -7.38
C ASN A 78 7.09 12.03 -8.03
N ILE A 79 5.99 12.19 -7.29
CA ILE A 79 4.66 11.77 -7.72
C ILE A 79 4.22 12.50 -9.00
N MET A 80 4.59 13.77 -9.19
CA MET A 80 4.18 14.52 -10.38
C MET A 80 4.83 13.97 -11.66
N ASP A 81 6.13 13.71 -11.61
CA ASP A 81 6.88 13.16 -12.75
C ASP A 81 6.43 11.71 -13.03
N LEU A 82 6.15 10.94 -11.97
CA LEU A 82 5.60 9.59 -12.07
C LEU A 82 4.22 9.60 -12.75
N GLN A 83 3.30 10.48 -12.34
CA GLN A 83 1.99 10.62 -12.98
C GLN A 83 2.12 11.04 -14.44
N GLN A 84 3.03 11.96 -14.76
CA GLN A 84 3.26 12.36 -16.14
C GLN A 84 3.75 11.17 -17.00
N ALA A 85 4.67 10.36 -16.49
CA ALA A 85 5.14 9.18 -17.20
C ALA A 85 4.01 8.15 -17.40
N LEU A 86 3.13 7.97 -16.41
CA LEU A 86 1.96 7.09 -16.50
C LEU A 86 0.93 7.60 -17.52
N ASP A 87 0.73 8.92 -17.60
CA ASP A 87 -0.15 9.53 -18.61
C ASP A 87 0.42 9.43 -20.04
N GLU A 88 1.75 9.33 -20.16
CA GLU A 88 2.42 9.02 -21.42
C GLU A 88 2.19 7.54 -21.79
N LEU A 89 2.25 6.61 -20.83
CA LEU A 89 1.94 5.18 -21.03
C LEU A 89 0.50 4.92 -21.48
N ASP A 90 -0.47 5.67 -20.96
CA ASP A 90 -1.88 5.55 -21.34
C ASP A 90 -2.14 5.81 -22.83
N LYS A 91 -1.22 6.49 -23.53
CA LYS A 91 -1.37 6.88 -24.94
C LYS A 91 -0.72 5.90 -25.92
N ILE A 92 0.06 4.95 -25.43
CA ILE A 92 0.81 4.01 -26.28
C ILE A 92 -0.10 2.86 -26.69
N ASP A 93 -0.56 2.07 -25.73
CA ASP A 93 -1.43 0.93 -25.97
C ASP A 93 -2.28 0.56 -24.74
N GLU A 94 -3.15 -0.43 -24.90
CA GLU A 94 -4.09 -0.85 -23.85
C GLU A 94 -3.41 -1.68 -22.75
N ASN A 95 -2.28 -2.34 -23.03
CA ASN A 95 -1.50 -3.07 -22.05
C ASN A 95 -0.68 -2.10 -21.18
N THR A 96 -0.02 -1.10 -21.78
CA THR A 96 0.70 -0.06 -21.03
C THR A 96 -0.24 0.77 -20.16
N LYS A 97 -1.47 1.00 -20.62
CA LYS A 97 -2.52 1.61 -19.80
C LYS A 97 -2.88 0.76 -18.59
N SER A 98 -3.03 -0.56 -18.77
CA SER A 98 -3.30 -1.47 -17.64
C SER A 98 -2.17 -1.46 -16.61
N LEU A 99 -0.91 -1.38 -17.06
CA LEU A 99 0.25 -1.19 -16.19
C LEU A 99 0.17 0.14 -15.43
N ALA A 100 -0.14 1.22 -16.14
CA ALA A 100 -0.24 2.55 -15.54
C ALA A 100 -1.31 2.62 -14.46
N ASP A 101 -2.50 2.07 -14.72
CA ASP A 101 -3.61 2.00 -13.76
C ASP A 101 -3.25 1.14 -12.53
N HIS A 102 -2.48 0.07 -12.72
CA HIS A 102 -2.00 -0.76 -11.61
C HIS A 102 -1.00 0.02 -10.75
N ILE A 103 0.00 0.67 -11.35
CA ILE A 103 0.97 1.50 -10.64
C ILE A 103 0.28 2.65 -9.89
N ARG A 104 -0.74 3.29 -10.49
CA ARG A 104 -1.54 4.35 -9.85
C ARG A 104 -2.20 3.89 -8.54
N THR A 105 -2.57 2.62 -8.43
CA THR A 105 -3.15 2.03 -7.20
C THR A 105 -2.14 2.03 -6.04
N PHE A 106 -0.84 2.01 -6.33
CA PHE A 106 0.25 2.05 -5.35
C PHE A 106 0.81 3.45 -5.07
N ILE A 107 0.35 4.48 -5.79
CA ILE A 107 0.74 5.88 -5.54
C ILE A 107 0.11 6.41 -4.25
N GLU A 108 -1.16 6.11 -3.98
CA GLU A 108 -1.84 6.54 -2.74
C GLU A 108 -1.18 6.00 -1.46
N PRO A 109 -0.83 4.70 -1.35
CA PRO A 109 -0.05 4.21 -0.21
C PRO A 109 1.45 4.58 -0.28
N LEU A 110 1.90 5.24 -1.35
CA LEU A 110 3.31 5.50 -1.67
C LEU A 110 4.17 4.23 -1.52
N ASN A 111 3.70 3.12 -2.08
CA ASN A 111 4.39 1.84 -1.95
C ASN A 111 5.47 1.70 -3.03
N VAL A 112 6.56 2.44 -2.85
CA VAL A 112 7.73 2.49 -3.76
C VAL A 112 8.28 1.10 -4.07
N LYS A 113 8.25 0.18 -3.10
CA LYS A 113 8.76 -1.19 -3.26
C LYS A 113 7.94 -2.01 -4.24
N GLU A 114 6.61 -1.90 -4.17
CA GLU A 114 5.74 -2.60 -5.12
C GLU A 114 5.88 -2.02 -6.52
N ILE A 115 5.96 -0.68 -6.64
CA ILE A 115 6.16 -0.03 -7.94
C ILE A 115 7.49 -0.46 -8.58
N GLN A 116 8.57 -0.52 -7.81
CA GLN A 116 9.86 -1.05 -8.30
C GLN A 116 9.75 -2.51 -8.73
N SER A 117 9.13 -3.37 -7.93
CA SER A 117 8.94 -4.78 -8.28
C SER A 117 8.19 -4.93 -9.59
N ILE A 118 7.15 -4.11 -9.83
CA ILE A 118 6.40 -4.13 -11.09
C ILE A 118 7.28 -3.70 -12.26
N LEU A 119 8.10 -2.67 -12.09
CA LEU A 119 9.01 -2.19 -13.15
C LEU A 119 10.14 -3.19 -13.44
N GLU A 120 10.56 -4.01 -12.47
CA GLU A 120 11.53 -5.09 -12.71
C GLU A 120 10.97 -6.21 -13.60
N ASP A 121 9.64 -6.39 -13.61
CA ASP A 121 8.96 -7.41 -14.40
C ASP A 121 8.65 -6.96 -15.85
N VAL A 122 8.99 -5.71 -16.22
CA VAL A 122 8.69 -5.09 -17.52
C VAL A 122 9.95 -4.95 -18.36
N ASP A 123 9.89 -5.38 -19.63
CA ASP A 123 10.99 -5.25 -20.58
C ASP A 123 11.04 -3.85 -21.21
N PHE A 124 12.22 -3.46 -21.70
CA PHE A 124 12.41 -2.21 -22.45
C PHE A 124 13.28 -2.42 -23.70
N GLU A 125 13.00 -1.67 -24.77
CA GLU A 125 13.71 -1.70 -26.06
C GLU A 125 14.57 -0.45 -26.30
#